data_AF-A0A6N3J7C4-F1
#
_entry.id   AF-A0A6N3J7C4-F1
#
_cell.length_a   1.000
_cell.length_b   1.000
_cell.length_c   1.000
_cell.angle_alpha   90.00
_cell.angle_beta   90.00
_cell.angle_gamma   90.00
#
_symmetry.space_group_name_H-M   'P 1'
#
loop_
_entity.id
_entity.type
_entity.pdbx_description
1 polymer ?
#
loop_
_entity_poly.entity_id
_entity_poly.type
_entity_poly.pdbx_seq_one_letter_code
_entity_poly.pdbx_strand_id
1 'polypeptide(L)'
;MSIFPVAVDEKMVGEYPAEAKSGGGYFYDDVLEYRVWCRPWLGAPDEFDGEVYYYAFSSFEAAKEFSDNTKGSEQPLVLVKQIEWIDEPTLGQFIPMKGERVTEWLVEWLQGNKRAQHTISQFIEANVVA
;
A
#
# COMPACT_ATOMS: atom_id res chain seq x y z
N MET A 1 -6.27 9.55 17.65
CA MET A 1 -5.07 9.51 16.79
C MET A 1 -5.21 8.31 15.89
N SER A 2 -4.90 8.46 14.59
CA SER A 2 -4.99 7.36 13.63
C SER A 2 -3.96 6.27 13.98
N ILE A 3 -4.33 5.00 13.77
CA ILE A 3 -3.45 3.85 14.04
C ILE A 3 -2.34 3.75 12.97
N PHE A 4 -2.60 4.32 11.79
CA PHE A 4 -1.69 4.28 10.65
C PHE A 4 -1.31 5.71 10.20
N PRO A 5 -0.18 5.89 9.48
CA PRO A 5 0.18 7.19 8.95
C PRO A 5 -0.82 7.67 7.90
N VAL A 6 -1.18 8.95 7.93
CA VAL A 6 -1.96 9.57 6.85
C VAL A 6 -1.12 9.73 5.58
N ALA A 7 -1.80 9.94 4.45
CA ALA A 7 -1.19 10.30 3.17
C ALA A 7 -0.24 11.49 3.33
N VAL A 8 0.94 11.40 2.70
CA VAL A 8 1.97 12.44 2.78
C VAL A 8 1.56 13.74 2.09
N ASP A 9 0.72 13.66 1.06
CA ASP A 9 0.13 14.80 0.37
C ASP A 9 -1.34 14.52 0.03
N GLU A 10 -2.24 15.14 0.79
CA GLU A 10 -3.69 15.01 0.61
C GLU A 10 -4.16 15.46 -0.78
N LYS A 11 -3.43 16.35 -1.46
CA LYS A 11 -3.81 16.86 -2.78
C LYS A 11 -3.53 15.86 -3.90
N MET A 12 -2.72 14.84 -3.64
CA MET A 12 -2.37 13.80 -4.61
C MET A 12 -3.26 12.55 -4.46
N VAL A 13 -4.11 12.50 -3.43
CA VAL A 13 -5.04 11.39 -3.22
C VAL A 13 -6.05 11.35 -4.36
N GLY A 14 -6.11 10.20 -5.05
CA GLY A 14 -6.92 9.96 -6.25
C GLY A 14 -6.20 10.22 -7.57
N GLU A 15 -4.99 10.81 -7.54
CA GLU A 15 -4.24 11.18 -8.76
C GLU A 15 -3.23 10.11 -9.20
N TYR A 16 -2.92 9.14 -8.34
CA TYR A 16 -2.01 8.05 -8.68
C TYR A 16 -2.69 7.03 -9.62
N PRO A 17 -1.96 6.43 -10.59
CA PRO A 17 -2.54 5.44 -11.49
C PRO A 17 -3.21 4.28 -10.74
N ALA A 18 -4.35 3.82 -11.26
CA ALA A 18 -5.07 2.66 -10.72
C ALA A 18 -4.17 1.42 -10.66
N GLU A 19 -3.41 1.18 -11.74
CA GLU A 19 -2.46 0.09 -11.84
C GLU A 19 -1.21 0.38 -10.99
N ALA A 20 -1.05 -0.40 -9.92
CA ALA A 20 0.18 -0.48 -9.14
C ALA A 20 0.62 -1.93 -9.04
N LYS A 21 1.92 -2.16 -8.84
CA LYS A 21 2.38 -3.50 -8.45
C LYS A 21 1.73 -3.86 -7.11
N SER A 22 1.35 -5.11 -6.94
CA SER A 22 0.89 -5.63 -5.66
C SER A 22 2.06 -6.27 -4.93
N GLY A 23 2.22 -5.92 -3.65
CA GLY A 23 3.25 -6.47 -2.78
C GLY A 23 4.69 -6.08 -3.13
N GLY A 24 5.63 -6.81 -2.51
CA GLY A 24 7.07 -6.61 -2.70
C GLY A 24 7.67 -5.50 -1.83
N GLY A 25 8.91 -5.73 -1.37
CA GLY A 25 9.58 -4.90 -0.38
C GLY A 25 9.12 -5.19 1.04
N TYR A 26 10.02 -4.93 2.00
CA TYR A 26 9.75 -5.08 3.44
C TYR A 26 9.56 -3.73 4.14
N PHE A 27 9.87 -2.64 3.44
CA PHE A 27 9.83 -1.29 3.99
C PHE A 27 9.17 -0.31 3.03
N TYR A 28 8.59 0.76 3.58
CA TYR A 28 8.01 1.86 2.81
C TYR A 28 8.56 3.21 3.29
N ASP A 29 8.51 4.21 2.41
CA ASP A 29 8.92 5.57 2.74
C ASP A 29 7.72 6.42 3.17
N ASP A 30 6.71 6.50 2.30
CA ASP A 30 5.54 7.34 2.50
C ASP A 30 4.26 6.58 2.16
N VAL A 31 3.19 6.87 2.91
CA VAL A 31 1.83 6.51 2.54
C VAL A 31 1.35 7.54 1.53
N LEU A 32 0.86 7.08 0.38
CA LEU A 32 0.38 7.95 -0.70
C LEU A 32 -1.13 8.10 -0.66
N GLU A 33 -1.86 6.99 -0.51
CA GLU A 33 -3.32 6.97 -0.39
C GLU A 33 -3.79 5.61 0.10
N TYR A 34 -4.99 5.58 0.66
CA TYR A 34 -5.73 4.35 0.97
C TYR A 34 -6.77 4.10 -0.10
N ARG A 35 -6.85 2.88 -0.62
CA ARG A 35 -7.75 2.51 -1.71
C ARG A 35 -8.77 1.51 -1.22
N VAL A 36 -10.04 1.77 -1.54
CA VAL A 36 -11.13 0.83 -1.35
C VAL A 36 -11.66 0.45 -2.72
N TRP A 37 -11.36 -0.78 -3.13
CA TRP A 37 -11.80 -1.33 -4.41
C TRP A 37 -13.27 -1.75 -4.34
N CYS A 38 -14.03 -1.45 -5.39
CA CYS A 38 -15.46 -1.71 -5.49
C CYS A 38 -15.75 -2.60 -6.71
N ARG A 39 -16.56 -3.64 -6.49
CA ARG A 39 -16.95 -4.60 -7.53
C ARG A 39 -18.47 -4.61 -7.70
N PRO A 40 -19.02 -4.09 -8.82
CA PRO A 40 -20.47 -4.02 -9.04
C PRO A 40 -21.17 -5.38 -8.89
N TRP A 41 -20.56 -6.46 -9.39
CA TRP A 41 -21.10 -7.82 -9.30
C TRP A 41 -21.11 -8.41 -7.87
N LEU A 42 -20.46 -7.76 -6.90
CA LEU A 42 -20.57 -8.08 -5.46
C LEU A 42 -21.55 -7.16 -4.72
N GLY A 43 -22.22 -6.25 -5.43
CA GLY A 43 -23.25 -5.37 -4.91
C GLY A 43 -22.82 -3.93 -4.66
N ALA A 44 -21.64 -3.52 -5.14
CA ALA A 44 -21.29 -2.10 -5.21
C ALA A 44 -22.15 -1.40 -6.28
N PRO A 45 -22.34 -0.07 -6.19
CA PRO A 45 -22.97 0.69 -7.26
C PRO A 45 -22.30 0.45 -8.62
N ASP A 46 -23.11 0.37 -9.67
CA ASP A 46 -22.60 0.21 -11.02
C ASP A 46 -22.34 1.58 -11.66
N GLU A 47 -21.24 2.21 -11.26
CA GLU A 47 -20.86 3.55 -11.70
C GLU A 47 -20.06 3.54 -13.02
N PHE A 48 -19.51 2.37 -13.39
CA PHE A 48 -18.56 2.22 -14.49
C PHE A 48 -18.89 1.03 -15.41
N ASP A 49 -20.19 0.78 -15.66
CA ASP A 49 -20.68 -0.23 -16.62
C ASP A 49 -20.11 -1.64 -16.38
N GLY A 50 -20.17 -2.07 -15.12
CA GLY A 50 -19.70 -3.37 -14.65
C GLY A 50 -18.21 -3.43 -14.31
N GLU A 51 -17.44 -2.37 -14.56
CA GLU A 51 -16.00 -2.35 -14.29
C GLU A 51 -15.65 -2.22 -12.80
N VAL A 52 -14.44 -2.67 -12.45
CA VAL A 52 -13.88 -2.48 -11.10
C VAL A 52 -13.35 -1.06 -10.99
N TYR A 53 -13.65 -0.41 -9.87
CA TYR A 53 -13.20 0.95 -9.57
C TYR A 53 -12.75 1.05 -8.12
N TYR A 54 -12.21 2.20 -7.71
CA TYR A 54 -11.85 2.42 -6.31
C TYR A 54 -12.14 3.85 -5.88
N TYR A 55 -12.30 4.01 -4.58
CA TYR A 55 -12.25 5.31 -3.90
C TYR A 55 -10.92 5.45 -3.17
N ALA A 56 -10.32 6.64 -3.25
CA ALA A 56 -9.06 6.98 -2.61
C ALA A 56 -9.29 7.88 -1.39
N PHE A 57 -8.53 7.63 -0.32
CA PHE A 57 -8.66 8.35 0.95
C PHE A 57 -7.28 8.72 1.51
N SER A 58 -7.22 9.82 2.26
CA SER A 58 -5.99 10.27 2.94
C SER A 58 -5.71 9.52 4.25
N SER A 59 -6.70 8.83 4.82
CA SER A 59 -6.56 8.11 6.08
C SER A 59 -7.20 6.73 6.04
N PHE A 60 -6.62 5.80 6.82
CA PHE A 60 -7.16 4.46 6.98
C PHE A 60 -8.58 4.49 7.55
N GLU A 61 -8.84 5.33 8.55
CA GLU A 61 -10.13 5.39 9.22
C GLU A 61 -11.26 5.77 8.26
N ALA A 62 -11.03 6.75 7.38
CA ALA A 62 -12.01 7.15 6.38
C ALA A 62 -12.25 6.04 5.34
N ALA A 63 -11.17 5.41 4.86
CA ALA A 63 -11.27 4.27 3.95
C ALA A 63 -12.03 3.09 4.60
N LYS A 64 -11.74 2.80 5.87
CA LYS A 64 -12.37 1.72 6.61
C LYS A 64 -13.84 1.98 6.86
N GLU A 65 -14.20 3.20 7.26
CA GLU A 65 -15.59 3.61 7.42
C GLU A 65 -16.36 3.47 6.10
N PHE A 66 -15.77 3.90 4.98
CA PHE A 66 -16.39 3.73 3.67
C PHE A 66 -16.58 2.24 3.31
N SER A 67 -15.54 1.43 3.49
CA SER A 67 -15.56 -0.02 3.21
C SER A 67 -16.64 -0.74 4.01
N ASP A 68 -16.74 -0.45 5.31
CA ASP A 68 -17.73 -1.09 6.21
C ASP A 68 -19.18 -0.75 5.87
N ASN A 69 -19.40 0.39 5.22
CA ASN A 69 -20.73 0.87 4.84
C ASN A 69 -21.05 0.64 3.35
N THR A 70 -20.11 0.13 2.56
CA THR A 70 -20.27 -0.03 1.11
C THR A 70 -20.28 -1.52 0.74
N LYS A 71 -21.47 -2.03 0.44
CA LYS A 71 -21.64 -3.40 -0.05
C LYS A 71 -20.85 -3.59 -1.35
N GLY A 72 -20.20 -4.75 -1.48
CA GLY A 72 -19.39 -5.08 -2.67
C GLY A 72 -18.05 -4.33 -2.75
N SER A 73 -17.68 -3.59 -1.72
CA SER A 73 -16.33 -3.06 -1.55
C SER A 73 -15.40 -4.04 -0.82
N GLU A 74 -14.10 -3.92 -1.06
CA GLU A 74 -13.04 -4.66 -0.39
C GLU A 74 -12.55 -3.92 0.87
N GLN A 75 -11.77 -4.60 1.71
CA GLN A 75 -11.07 -3.93 2.81
C GLN A 75 -10.00 -2.97 2.26
N PRO A 76 -9.71 -1.87 2.97
CA PRO A 76 -8.73 -0.89 2.50
C PRO A 76 -7.37 -1.52 2.22
N LEU A 77 -6.79 -1.18 1.07
CA LEU A 77 -5.38 -1.34 0.78
C LEU A 77 -4.68 0.01 0.92
N VAL A 78 -3.35 -0.01 1.03
CA VAL A 78 -2.55 1.21 1.09
C VAL A 78 -1.56 1.25 -0.06
N LEU A 79 -1.58 2.38 -0.76
CA LEU A 79 -0.59 2.71 -1.75
C LEU A 79 0.60 3.36 -1.06
N VAL A 80 1.80 2.81 -1.26
CA VAL A 80 3.03 3.30 -0.64
C VAL A 80 4.08 3.64 -1.67
N LYS A 81 4.89 4.66 -1.34
CA LYS A 81 6.12 4.99 -2.05
C LYS A 81 7.28 4.21 -1.47
N GLN A 82 8.14 3.73 -2.35
CA GLN A 82 9.44 3.16 -2.02
C GLN A 82 10.51 3.84 -2.86
N ILE A 83 11.52 4.43 -2.22
CA ILE A 83 12.73 4.94 -2.88
C ILE A 83 13.90 3.95 -2.78
N GLU A 84 13.80 3.03 -1.81
CA GLU A 84 14.66 1.86 -1.65
C GLU A 84 13.80 0.70 -1.12
N TRP A 85 14.05 -0.51 -1.58
CA TRP A 85 13.32 -1.71 -1.15
C TRP A 85 14.21 -2.95 -1.17
N ILE A 86 13.70 -4.05 -0.64
CA ILE A 86 14.34 -5.36 -0.76
C ILE A 86 13.54 -6.18 -1.75
N ASP A 87 14.20 -6.69 -2.78
CA ASP A 87 13.66 -7.69 -3.66
C ASP A 87 14.01 -9.08 -3.13
N GLU A 88 13.03 -9.99 -3.15
CA GLU A 88 13.18 -11.38 -2.72
C GLU A 88 12.70 -12.29 -3.85
N PRO A 89 13.46 -12.42 -4.96
CA PRO A 89 13.04 -13.23 -6.10
C PRO A 89 12.92 -14.72 -5.78
N THR A 90 13.70 -15.19 -4.78
CA THR A 90 13.56 -16.52 -4.18
C THR A 90 13.65 -16.39 -2.66
N LEU A 91 12.90 -17.23 -1.94
CA LEU A 91 12.84 -17.19 -0.48
C LEU A 91 14.24 -17.22 0.15
N GLY A 92 14.56 -16.23 0.97
CA GLY A 92 15.85 -16.03 1.62
C GLY A 92 16.90 -15.29 0.79
N GLN A 93 16.62 -14.95 -0.47
CA GLN A 93 17.52 -14.17 -1.31
C GLN A 93 17.16 -12.68 -1.26
N PHE A 94 17.70 -11.97 -0.27
CA PHE A 94 17.41 -10.54 -0.09
C PHE A 94 18.36 -9.65 -0.89
N ILE A 95 17.82 -8.93 -1.88
CA ILE A 95 18.57 -8.04 -2.77
C ILE A 95 18.14 -6.59 -2.51
N PRO A 96 19.02 -5.71 -1.99
CA PRO A 96 18.68 -4.30 -1.83
C PRO A 96 18.59 -3.63 -3.20
N MET A 97 17.49 -2.92 -3.42
CA MET A 97 17.19 -2.19 -4.65
C MET A 97 16.97 -0.71 -4.35
N LYS A 98 17.28 0.14 -5.32
CA LYS A 98 17.15 1.59 -5.22
C LYS A 98 16.49 2.16 -6.47
N GLY A 99 15.58 3.11 -6.28
CA GLY A 99 14.80 3.72 -7.33
C GLY A 99 13.43 4.14 -6.79
N GLU A 100 12.70 4.98 -7.51
CA GLU A 100 11.35 5.36 -7.09
C GLU A 100 10.32 4.38 -7.68
N ARG A 101 9.47 3.82 -6.81
CA ARG A 101 8.31 3.03 -7.24
C ARG A 101 7.13 3.19 -6.30
N VAL A 102 5.96 2.84 -6.83
CA VAL A 102 4.69 2.78 -6.10
C VAL A 102 4.24 1.32 -6.06
N THR A 103 3.76 0.89 -4.89
CA THR A 103 3.21 -0.47 -4.70
C THR A 103 2.02 -0.42 -3.75
N GLU A 104 1.08 -1.35 -3.93
CA GLU A 104 -0.10 -1.50 -3.09
C GLU A 104 0.08 -2.66 -2.11
N TRP A 105 -0.19 -2.37 -0.84
CA TRP A 105 0.06 -3.25 0.30
C TRP A 105 -1.20 -3.47 1.14
N LEU A 106 -1.18 -4.56 1.92
CA LEU A 106 -2.07 -4.70 3.07
C LEU A 106 -1.72 -3.63 4.13
N VAL A 107 -2.74 -3.03 4.74
CA VAL A 107 -2.54 -1.91 5.67
C VAL A 107 -1.73 -2.34 6.90
N GLU A 108 -1.89 -3.57 7.36
CA GLU A 108 -1.17 -4.14 8.49
C GLU A 108 0.34 -4.15 8.26
N TRP A 109 0.79 -4.22 7.01
CA TRP A 109 2.21 -4.18 6.66
C TRP A 109 2.86 -2.82 6.89
N LEU A 110 2.10 -1.76 7.20
CA LEU A 110 2.68 -0.46 7.60
C LEU A 110 3.32 -0.51 8.99
N GLN A 111 2.87 -1.40 9.87
CA GLN A 111 3.32 -1.45 11.25
C GLN A 111 4.75 -1.98 11.33
N GLY A 112 5.66 -1.19 11.90
CA GLY A 112 7.07 -1.58 12.09
C GLY A 112 7.92 -1.52 10.82
N ASN A 113 7.35 -1.21 9.66
CA ASN A 113 8.03 -1.30 8.36
C ASN A 113 8.31 0.06 7.71
N LYS A 114 8.19 1.18 8.45
CA LYS A 114 8.63 2.47 7.93
C LYS A 114 10.15 2.50 7.80
N ARG A 115 10.65 2.79 6.60
CA ARG A 115 12.08 2.81 6.30
C ARG A 115 12.76 3.98 7.00
N ALA A 116 13.93 3.72 7.58
CA ALA A 116 14.86 4.71 8.09
C ALA A 116 16.24 4.52 7.43
N GLN A 117 17.17 5.44 7.69
CA GLN A 117 18.48 5.56 7.04
C GLN A 117 19.33 4.26 7.03
N HIS A 118 19.08 3.32 7.95
CA HIS A 118 19.83 2.07 8.07
C HIS A 118 18.98 0.80 8.07
N THR A 119 17.66 0.90 7.90
CA THR A 119 16.75 -0.24 8.07
C THR A 119 17.05 -1.38 7.08
N ILE A 120 17.33 -1.05 5.81
CA ILE A 120 17.64 -2.07 4.80
C ILE A 120 18.98 -2.74 5.09
N SER A 121 20.03 -1.97 5.37
CA SER A 121 21.36 -2.54 5.69
C SER A 121 21.29 -3.45 6.93
N GLN A 122 20.60 -3.01 7.99
CA GLN A 122 20.40 -3.82 9.19
C GLN A 122 19.59 -5.08 8.93
N PHE A 123 18.56 -5.01 8.08
CA PHE A 123 17.79 -6.18 7.68
C PHE A 123 18.66 -7.19 6.94
N ILE A 124 19.47 -6.74 5.98
CA ILE A 124 20.39 -7.61 5.23
C ILE A 124 21.39 -8.27 6.18
N GLU A 125 22.05 -7.48 7.03
CA GLU A 125 23.01 -8.00 8.03
C GLU A 125 22.40 -9.05 8.95
N ALA A 126 21.15 -8.84 9.39
CA ALA A 126 20.44 -9.78 10.26
C ALA A 126 20.01 -11.08 9.56
N ASN A 127 19.93 -11.09 8.23
CA ASN A 127 19.43 -12.22 7.43
C ASN A 127 20.49 -12.85 6.52
N VAL A 128 21.75 -12.39 6.58
CA VAL A 128 22.86 -13.10 5.96
C VAL A 128 23.11 -14.39 6.76
N VAL A 129 22.79 -15.53 6.16
CA VAL A 129 23.17 -16.85 6.69
C VAL A 129 24.68 -17.01 6.46
N ALA A 130 25.44 -17.22 7.54
CA ALA A 130 26.87 -17.55 7.49
C ALA A 130 27.11 -18.95 6.91
#